data_AF-A0AB35JM06-F1
#
_entry.id   AF-A0AB35JM06-F1
#
_cell.length_a   1.000
_cell.length_b   1.000
_cell.length_c   1.000
_cell.angle_alpha   90.00
_cell.angle_beta   90.00
_cell.angle_gamma   90.00
#
_symmetry.space_group_name_H-M   'P 1'
#
loop_
_entity.id
_entity.type
_entity.pdbx_description
1 polymer ?
#
loop_
_entity_poly.entity_id
_entity_poly.type
_entity_poly.pdbx_seq_one_letter_code
_entity_poly.pdbx_strand_id
1 'polypeptide(L)' 'MSPHILIDEALESLKHPASTRGEVVLVQQMITKMMTDELITLEEFSHYCSRLLRHCQQRKEAA' A
#
# COMPACT_ATOMS: atom_id res chain seq x y z
N MET A 1 -17.17 0.72 -3.37
CA MET A 1 -16.30 1.33 -2.34
C MET A 1 -15.39 2.36 -3.00
N SER A 2 -15.06 3.44 -2.31
CA SER A 2 -14.12 4.45 -2.82
C SER A 2 -12.71 3.83 -2.98
N PRO A 3 -11.95 4.16 -4.04
CA PRO A 3 -10.58 3.68 -4.22
C PRO A 3 -9.69 4.00 -3.00
N HIS A 4 -9.88 5.15 -2.36
CA HIS A 4 -9.16 5.53 -1.15
C HIS A 4 -9.41 4.57 0.01
N ILE A 5 -10.66 4.16 0.23
CA ILE A 5 -11.04 3.21 1.29
C ILE A 5 -10.37 1.85 1.04
N LEU A 6 -10.39 1.37 -0.21
CA LEU A 6 -9.76 0.10 -0.57
C LEU A 6 -8.24 0.12 -0.34
N ILE A 7 -7.57 1.22 -0.69
CA ILE A 7 -6.13 1.38 -0.44
C ILE A 7 -5.85 1.44 1.07
N ASP A 8 -6.67 2.15 1.84
CA ASP A 8 -6.49 2.26 3.29
C ASP A 8 -6.66 0.91 3.99
N GLU A 9 -7.69 0.15 3.66
CA GLU A 9 -7.92 -1.20 4.20
C GLU A 9 -6.76 -2.15 3.85
N ALA A 10 -6.30 -2.09 2.59
CA ALA A 10 -5.17 -2.90 2.15
C ALA A 10 -3.87 -2.53 2.89
N LEU A 11 -3.58 -1.24 3.08
CA LEU A 11 -2.43 -0.80 3.87
C LEU A 11 -2.56 -1.17 5.35
N GLU A 12 -3.76 -1.11 5.92
CA GLU A 12 -4.03 -1.50 7.30
C GLU A 12 -3.72 -2.99 7.53
N SER A 13 -4.09 -3.85 6.58
CA SER A 13 -3.81 -5.28 6.64
C SER A 13 -2.30 -5.61 6.76
N LEU A 14 -1.44 -4.74 6.22
CA LEU A 14 0.03 -4.91 6.27
C LEU A 14 0.63 -4.57 7.63
N LYS A 15 -0.14 -3.96 8.56
CA LYS A 15 0.32 -3.76 9.94
C LYS A 15 0.36 -5.06 10.73
N HIS A 16 -0.31 -6.12 10.27
CA HIS A 16 -0.23 -7.40 10.94
C HIS A 16 1.19 -7.98 10.84
N PRO A 17 1.77 -8.46 11.95
CA PRO A 17 3.12 -9.03 11.95
C PRO A 17 3.23 -10.32 11.11
N ALA A 18 2.10 -10.97 10.85
CA ALA A 18 2.01 -12.14 9.97
C ALA A 18 2.01 -11.77 8.46
N SER A 19 1.92 -10.50 8.11
CA SER A 19 1.91 -10.07 6.71
C SER A 19 3.21 -10.46 6.00
N THR A 20 3.07 -11.00 4.81
CA THR A 20 4.13 -11.54 3.96
C THR A 20 4.66 -10.46 3.02
N ARG A 21 5.80 -10.72 2.37
CA ARG A 21 6.27 -9.83 1.27
C ARG A 21 5.34 -9.90 0.05
N GLY A 22 4.64 -11.01 -0.15
CA GLY A 22 3.68 -11.16 -1.25
C GLY A 22 2.52 -10.19 -1.14
N GLU A 23 1.98 -10.01 0.07
CA GLU A 23 0.90 -9.04 0.32
C GLU A 23 1.34 -7.60 0.05
N VAL A 24 2.57 -7.23 0.42
CA VAL A 24 3.13 -5.90 0.09
C VAL A 24 3.16 -5.67 -1.43
N VAL A 25 3.58 -6.66 -2.21
CA VAL A 25 3.61 -6.56 -3.68
C VAL A 25 2.21 -6.44 -4.26
N LEU A 26 1.23 -7.18 -3.72
CA LEU A 26 -0.17 -7.07 -4.14
C LEU A 26 -0.74 -5.67 -3.88
N VAL A 27 -0.49 -5.09 -2.71
CA VAL A 27 -0.93 -3.73 -2.39
C VAL A 27 -0.27 -2.70 -3.30
N GLN A 28 1.02 -2.86 -3.61
CA GLN A 28 1.71 -1.98 -4.57
C GLN A 28 1.07 -2.05 -5.96
N GLN A 29 0.82 -3.25 -6.47
CA GLN A 29 0.18 -3.45 -7.78
C GLN A 29 -1.23 -2.84 -7.82
N MET A 30 -1.98 -2.96 -6.72
CA MET A 30 -3.30 -2.35 -6.59
C MET A 30 -3.23 -0.82 -6.67
N ILE A 31 -2.32 -0.19 -5.92
CA ILE A 31 -2.12 1.28 -5.93
C ILE A 31 -1.70 1.75 -7.32
N THR A 32 -0.77 1.03 -7.99
CA THR A 32 -0.35 1.34 -9.37
C THR A 32 -1.49 1.21 -10.36
N LYS A 33 -2.33 0.19 -10.23
CA LYS A 33 -3.50 0.01 -11.08
C LYS A 33 -4.50 1.16 -10.90
N MET A 34 -4.79 1.57 -9.67
CA MET A 34 -5.71 2.68 -9.42
C MET A 34 -5.20 4.00 -9.99
N MET A 35 -3.88 4.25 -9.97
CA MET A 35 -3.31 5.43 -10.63
C MET A 35 -3.39 5.33 -12.16
N THR A 36 -3.10 4.15 -12.72
CA THR A 36 -3.15 3.91 -14.18
C THR A 36 -4.58 4.03 -14.72
N ASP A 37 -5.56 3.62 -13.93
CA ASP A 37 -6.99 3.74 -14.24
C ASP A 37 -7.54 5.15 -13.91
N GLU A 38 -6.69 6.13 -13.57
CA GLU A 38 -7.03 7.51 -13.21
C GLU A 38 -8.02 7.66 -12.04
N LEU A 39 -8.08 6.65 -11.16
CA LEU A 39 -8.94 6.64 -9.97
C LEU A 39 -8.33 7.39 -8.78
N ILE A 40 -7.01 7.63 -8.83
CA ILE A 40 -6.27 8.47 -7.90
C ILE A 40 -5.29 9.34 -8.69
N THR A 41 -4.97 10.50 -8.14
CA THR A 41 -3.97 11.41 -8.70
C THR A 41 -2.54 10.89 -8.47
N LEU A 42 -1.59 11.47 -9.20
CA LEU A 42 -0.17 11.18 -8.99
C LEU A 42 0.31 11.54 -7.57
N GLU A 43 -0.25 12.59 -6.98
CA GLU A 43 0.07 13.01 -5.62
C GLU A 43 -0.41 11.98 -4.59
N GLU A 44 -1.63 11.48 -4.76
CA GLU A 44 -2.19 10.42 -3.92
C GLU A 44 -1.43 9.10 -4.09
N PHE A 45 -1.04 8.76 -5.33
CA PHE A 45 -0.17 7.62 -5.59
C PHE A 45 1.15 7.73 -4.81
N SER A 46 1.83 8.88 -4.89
CA SER A 46 3.06 9.14 -4.14
C SER A 46 2.86 9.05 -2.63
N HIS A 47 1.73 9.58 -2.13
CA HIS A 47 1.34 9.47 -0.73
C HIS A 47 1.19 8.01 -0.28
N TYR A 48 0.47 7.19 -1.03
CA TYR A 48 0.25 5.78 -0.69
C TYR A 48 1.51 4.93 -0.82
N CYS A 49 2.35 5.18 -1.83
CA CYS A 49 3.66 4.54 -1.94
C CYS A 49 4.57 4.88 -0.75
N SER A 50 4.54 6.13 -0.27
CA SER A 50 5.29 6.54 0.92
C SER A 50 4.81 5.82 2.19
N ARG A 51 3.51 5.59 2.33
CA ARG A 51 2.96 4.78 3.43
C ARG A 51 3.38 3.32 3.33
N LEU A 52 3.29 2.72 2.14
CA LEU A 52 3.74 1.35 1.89
C LEU A 52 5.22 1.15 2.26
N LEU A 53 6.07 2.13 1.92
CA LEU A 53 7.50 2.09 2.26
C LEU A 53 7.76 2.02 3.77
N ARG A 54 6.98 2.75 4.58
CA ARG A 54 7.11 2.72 6.05
C ARG A 54 6.85 1.31 6.60
N HIS A 55 5.86 0.61 6.07
CA HIS A 55 5.60 -0.79 6.46
C HIS A 55 6.78 -1.71 6.12
N CYS A 56 7.42 -1.51 4.96
CA CYS A 56 8.63 -2.26 4.60
C CYS A 56 9.82 -1.96 5.50
N GLN A 57 9.99 -0.70 5.93
CA GLN A 57 11.10 -0.27 6.79
C GLN A 57 10.96 -0.81 8.21
N GLN A 58 9.76 -0.70 8.81
CA GLN A 58 9.48 -1.23 10.16
C GLN A 58 9.79 -2.74 10.27
N ARG A 59 9.59 -3.49 9.18
CA ARG A 59 9.91 -4.92 9.12
C ARG A 59 11.41 -5.23 9.07
N LYS A 60 12.23 -4.32 8.55
CA LYS A 60 13.70 -4.48 8.54
C LYS A 60 14.32 -4.17 9.90
N GLU A 61 13.69 -3.30 10.69
CA GLU A 61 14.17 -2.93 12.03
C GLU A 61 13.80 -3.97 13.09
N ALA A 62 12.79 -4.80 12.83
CA ALA A 62 12.34 -5.87 13.73
C ALA A 62 12.97 -7.24 13.48
N ALA A 63 13.83 -7.38 12.47
CA ALA A 63 14.50 -8.62 12.06
C ALA A 63 16.00 -8.56 12.33
#